data_AF-A0AA95MQ61-F1
#
_entry.id   AF-A0AA95MQ61-F1
#
_cell.length_a   1.000
_cell.length_b   1.000
_cell.length_c   1.000
_cell.angle_alpha   90.00
_cell.angle_beta   90.00
_cell.angle_gamma   90.00
#
_symmetry.space_group_name_H-M   'P 1'
#
loop_
_entity.id
_entity.type
_entity.pdbx_description
1 polymer ?
#
loop_
_entity_poly.entity_id
_entity_poly.type
_entity_poly.pdbx_seq_one_letter_code
_entity_poly.pdbx_strand_id
1 'polypeptide(L)'
;MKKYLVGLFALFLIFSLVACSSESSKTSKAEEKNEEKSSEAKAKAEAIAKAEAEAKAKAEAEAKAKAEAEAKAKAEAEAKAKAEAEAKEKAEAEAQVRAEAEAQAKAEAEAQATAATASSGGSEFFANCTELRKKYPNGVASDHPAYQLKLDRDKDGFACER
;
A
#
# COMPACT_ATOMS: atom_id res chain seq x y z
N MET A 1 -73.70 -14.27 95.12
CA MET A 1 -72.36 -13.92 94.58
C MET A 1 -72.16 -14.27 93.09
N LYS A 2 -73.22 -14.35 92.26
CA LYS A 2 -73.12 -14.77 90.84
C LYS A 2 -73.49 -13.69 89.81
N LYS A 3 -73.70 -12.44 90.26
CA LYS A 3 -74.08 -11.30 89.39
C LYS A 3 -72.92 -10.33 89.08
N TYR A 4 -71.78 -10.46 89.77
CA TYR A 4 -70.61 -9.58 89.58
C TYR A 4 -69.51 -10.16 88.66
N LEU A 5 -69.59 -11.45 88.31
CA LEU A 5 -68.59 -12.11 87.46
C LEU A 5 -68.75 -11.77 85.97
N VAL A 6 -69.97 -11.44 85.54
CA VAL A 6 -70.28 -11.12 84.13
C VAL A 6 -69.89 -9.68 83.76
N GLY A 7 -69.97 -8.74 84.73
CA GLY A 7 -69.58 -7.34 84.51
C GLY A 7 -68.07 -7.11 84.40
N LEU A 8 -67.26 -7.92 85.10
CA LEU A 8 -65.81 -7.78 85.13
C LEU A 8 -65.15 -8.30 83.83
N PHE A 9 -65.75 -9.31 83.19
CA PHE A 9 -65.34 -9.79 81.87
C PHE A 9 -65.65 -8.79 80.73
N ALA A 10 -66.79 -8.08 80.82
CA ALA A 10 -67.12 -7.04 79.84
C ALA A 10 -66.17 -5.83 79.93
N LEU A 11 -65.73 -5.48 81.14
CA LEU A 11 -64.77 -4.38 81.36
C LEU A 11 -63.35 -4.76 80.92
N PHE A 12 -62.97 -6.03 81.06
CA PHE A 12 -61.67 -6.55 80.61
C PHE A 12 -61.60 -6.65 79.07
N LEU A 13 -62.70 -7.01 78.40
CA LEU A 13 -62.77 -7.04 76.93
C LEU A 13 -62.70 -5.64 76.29
N ILE A 14 -63.26 -4.61 76.94
CA ILE A 14 -63.17 -3.23 76.48
C ILE A 14 -61.76 -2.66 76.70
N PHE A 15 -61.11 -3.04 77.81
CA PHE A 15 -59.72 -2.64 78.09
C PHE A 15 -58.71 -3.28 77.11
N SER A 16 -58.94 -4.53 76.67
CA SER A 16 -58.14 -5.17 75.62
C SER A 16 -58.31 -4.52 74.24
N LEU A 17 -59.47 -3.92 73.92
CA LEU A 17 -59.65 -3.20 72.64
C LEU A 17 -58.93 -1.84 72.61
N VAL A 18 -58.79 -1.15 73.75
CA VAL A 18 -58.07 0.13 73.84
C VAL A 18 -56.55 -0.06 73.81
N ALA A 19 -56.02 -1.18 74.29
CA ALA A 19 -54.59 -1.49 74.21
C ALA A 19 -54.12 -1.87 72.78
N CYS A 20 -55.04 -2.23 71.88
CA CYS A 20 -54.71 -2.59 70.50
C CYS A 20 -54.64 -1.36 69.55
N SER A 21 -55.15 -0.19 69.97
CA SER A 21 -55.10 1.04 69.14
C SER A 21 -53.76 1.80 69.21
N SER A 22 -52.90 1.51 70.18
CA SER A 22 -51.66 2.29 70.37
C SER A 22 -50.42 1.70 69.67
N GLU A 23 -50.50 0.48 69.16
CA GLU A 23 -49.40 -0.19 68.43
C GLU A 23 -49.51 -0.04 66.90
N SER A 24 -50.62 0.50 66.39
CA SER A 24 -50.94 0.51 64.95
C SER A 24 -50.34 1.71 64.17
N SER A 25 -49.74 2.70 64.85
CA SER A 25 -49.28 3.94 64.21
C SER A 25 -47.76 4.03 63.97
N LYS A 26 -46.96 3.08 64.45
CA LYS A 26 -45.50 3.04 64.23
C LYS A 26 -45.04 2.01 63.18
N THR A 27 -45.85 1.01 62.86
CA THR A 27 -45.54 -0.04 61.87
C THR A 27 -45.80 0.44 60.43
N SER A 28 -46.86 1.20 60.17
CA SER A 28 -47.19 1.69 58.81
C SER A 28 -46.16 2.68 58.24
N LYS A 29 -45.57 3.54 59.08
CA LYS A 29 -44.56 4.54 58.64
C LYS A 29 -43.16 3.93 58.42
N ALA A 30 -42.90 2.74 58.95
CA ALA A 30 -41.63 2.03 58.78
C ALA A 30 -41.63 1.15 57.52
N GLU A 31 -42.77 0.59 57.13
CA GLU A 31 -42.91 -0.20 55.89
C GLU A 31 -42.93 0.69 54.65
N GLU A 32 -43.65 1.83 54.67
CA GLU A 32 -43.72 2.77 53.54
C GLU A 32 -42.35 3.41 53.21
N LYS A 33 -41.56 3.71 54.25
CA LYS A 33 -40.18 4.22 54.11
C LYS A 33 -39.18 3.15 53.64
N ASN A 34 -39.50 1.87 53.83
CA ASN A 34 -38.67 0.75 53.36
C ASN A 34 -38.94 0.49 51.86
N GLU A 35 -40.21 0.52 51.44
CA GLU A 35 -40.59 0.40 50.03
C GLU A 35 -40.09 1.57 49.18
N GLU A 36 -40.18 2.82 49.66
CA GLU A 36 -39.65 4.00 48.95
C GLU A 36 -38.13 3.87 48.75
N LYS A 37 -37.40 3.50 49.81
CA LYS A 37 -35.93 3.33 49.77
C LYS A 37 -35.49 2.15 48.90
N SER A 38 -36.29 1.08 48.85
CA SER A 38 -36.09 -0.07 47.95
C SER A 38 -36.32 0.31 46.48
N SER A 39 -37.36 1.10 46.19
CA SER A 39 -37.65 1.59 44.84
C SER A 39 -36.58 2.55 44.32
N GLU A 40 -36.06 3.43 45.17
CA GLU A 40 -34.98 4.36 44.83
C GLU A 40 -33.67 3.61 44.57
N ALA A 41 -33.34 2.59 45.37
CA ALA A 41 -32.17 1.76 45.17
C ALA A 41 -32.23 0.98 43.84
N LYS A 42 -33.42 0.45 43.49
CA LYS A 42 -33.64 -0.24 42.21
C LYS A 42 -33.51 0.70 41.02
N ALA A 43 -34.11 1.90 41.08
CA ALA A 43 -34.00 2.90 40.02
C ALA A 43 -32.55 3.36 39.81
N LYS A 44 -31.78 3.54 40.89
CA LYS A 44 -30.34 3.86 40.80
C LYS A 44 -29.54 2.73 40.17
N ALA A 45 -29.80 1.47 40.57
CA ALA A 45 -29.12 0.32 39.99
C ALA A 45 -29.41 0.17 38.49
N GLU A 46 -30.67 0.35 38.06
CA GLU A 46 -31.06 0.33 36.65
C GLU A 46 -30.42 1.48 35.86
N ALA A 47 -30.36 2.69 36.43
CA ALA A 47 -29.71 3.84 35.80
C ALA A 47 -28.20 3.63 35.62
N ILE A 48 -27.52 3.08 36.63
CA ILE A 48 -26.09 2.73 36.56
C ILE A 48 -25.86 1.65 35.51
N ALA A 49 -26.63 0.57 35.53
CA ALA A 49 -26.49 -0.52 34.56
C ALA A 49 -26.71 -0.04 33.12
N LYS A 50 -27.67 0.85 32.89
CA LYS A 50 -27.91 1.46 31.58
C LYS A 50 -26.74 2.35 31.16
N ALA A 51 -26.23 3.19 32.06
CA ALA A 51 -25.08 4.05 31.78
C ALA A 51 -23.81 3.24 31.47
N GLU A 52 -23.55 2.15 32.21
CA GLU A 52 -22.43 1.24 31.95
C GLU A 52 -22.57 0.52 30.60
N ALA A 53 -23.79 0.06 30.26
CA ALA A 53 -24.05 -0.57 28.97
C ALA A 53 -23.86 0.41 27.80
N GLU A 54 -24.36 1.65 27.92
CA GLU A 54 -24.17 2.70 26.92
C GLU A 54 -22.69 3.08 26.77
N ALA A 55 -21.96 3.24 27.89
CA ALA A 55 -20.53 3.53 27.87
C ALA A 55 -19.72 2.42 27.20
N LYS A 56 -20.03 1.16 27.50
CA LYS A 56 -19.39 0.00 26.88
C LYS A 56 -19.69 -0.07 25.38
N ALA A 57 -20.95 0.11 24.98
CA ALA A 57 -21.34 0.09 23.58
C ALA A 57 -20.64 1.20 22.77
N LYS A 58 -20.52 2.41 23.36
CA LYS A 58 -19.79 3.52 22.74
C LYS A 58 -18.30 3.22 22.61
N ALA A 59 -17.67 2.67 23.65
CA ALA A 59 -16.25 2.30 23.61
C ALA A 59 -15.97 1.21 22.56
N GLU A 60 -16.83 0.20 22.46
CA GLU A 60 -16.72 -0.85 21.43
C GLU A 60 -16.90 -0.29 20.02
N ALA A 61 -17.86 0.62 19.82
CA ALA A 61 -18.08 1.28 18.53
C ALA A 61 -16.88 2.15 18.13
N GLU A 62 -16.32 2.95 19.05
CA GLU A 62 -15.13 3.77 18.79
C GLU A 62 -13.89 2.91 18.50
N ALA A 63 -13.69 1.83 19.25
CA ALA A 63 -12.59 0.89 19.02
C ALA A 63 -12.69 0.23 17.64
N LYS A 64 -13.90 -0.21 17.25
CA LYS A 64 -14.14 -0.79 15.93
C LYS A 64 -13.92 0.22 14.81
N ALA A 65 -14.45 1.44 14.95
CA ALA A 65 -14.27 2.50 13.95
C ALA A 65 -12.78 2.86 13.77
N LYS A 66 -12.02 2.92 14.86
CA LYS A 66 -10.58 3.18 14.81
C LYS A 66 -9.83 2.04 14.12
N ALA A 67 -10.14 0.79 14.45
CA ALA A 67 -9.52 -0.38 13.83
C ALA A 67 -9.81 -0.45 12.32
N GLU A 68 -11.05 -0.16 11.90
CA GLU A 68 -11.42 -0.10 10.48
C GLU A 68 -10.71 1.04 9.75
N ALA A 69 -10.59 2.22 10.36
CA ALA A 69 -9.87 3.35 9.80
C ALA A 69 -8.36 3.05 9.63
N GLU A 70 -7.73 2.45 10.65
CA GLU A 70 -6.31 2.06 10.59
C GLU A 70 -6.07 0.97 9.53
N ALA A 71 -6.95 -0.03 9.45
CA ALA A 71 -6.87 -1.09 8.44
C ALA A 71 -6.99 -0.52 7.02
N LYS A 72 -7.95 0.39 6.80
CA LYS A 72 -8.13 1.06 5.52
C LYS A 72 -6.92 1.93 5.14
N ALA A 73 -6.42 2.73 6.08
CA ALA A 73 -5.24 3.57 5.85
C ALA A 73 -4.00 2.73 5.50
N LYS A 74 -3.80 1.59 6.18
CA LYS A 74 -2.71 0.67 5.88
C LYS A 74 -2.86 0.04 4.49
N ALA A 75 -4.06 -0.41 4.14
CA ALA A 75 -4.32 -0.98 2.81
C ALA A 75 -4.12 0.03 1.68
N GLU A 76 -4.54 1.28 1.87
CA GLU A 76 -4.32 2.37 0.90
C GLU A 76 -2.82 2.70 0.76
N ALA A 77 -2.08 2.74 1.87
CA ALA A 77 -0.65 2.97 1.85
C ALA A 77 0.12 1.85 1.13
N GLU A 78 -0.22 0.58 1.41
CA GLU A 78 0.38 -0.58 0.74
C GLU A 78 0.07 -0.60 -0.76
N ALA A 79 -1.19 -0.32 -1.14
CA ALA A 79 -1.58 -0.24 -2.54
C ALA A 79 -0.83 0.87 -3.29
N LYS A 80 -0.68 2.06 -2.67
CA LYS A 80 0.08 3.16 -3.25
C LYS A 80 1.56 2.83 -3.39
N ALA A 81 2.18 2.26 -2.36
CA ALA A 81 3.59 1.87 -2.40
C ALA A 81 3.86 0.83 -3.50
N LYS A 82 2.95 -0.15 -3.65
CA LYS A 82 3.05 -1.15 -4.72
C LYS A 82 2.93 -0.51 -6.10
N ALA A 83 1.96 0.37 -6.30
CA ALA A 83 1.77 1.07 -7.58
C ALA A 83 2.98 1.96 -7.95
N GLU A 84 3.56 2.65 -6.97
CA GLU A 84 4.77 3.46 -7.18
C GLU A 84 6.00 2.58 -7.53
N ALA A 85 6.15 1.42 -6.88
CA ALA A 85 7.22 0.47 -7.20
C ALA A 85 7.08 -0.10 -8.62
N GLU A 86 5.88 -0.55 -9.00
CA GLU A 86 5.60 -1.08 -10.34
C GLU A 86 5.82 -0.01 -11.42
N ALA A 87 5.39 1.24 -11.17
CA ALA A 87 5.61 2.33 -12.11
C ALA A 87 7.10 2.66 -12.28
N LYS A 88 7.88 2.62 -11.20
CA LYS A 88 9.33 2.84 -11.24
C LYS A 88 10.04 1.72 -12.00
N GLU A 89 9.72 0.47 -11.71
CA GLU A 89 10.31 -0.69 -12.42
C GLU A 89 10.04 -0.62 -13.92
N LYS A 90 8.79 -0.29 -14.30
CA LYS A 90 8.42 -0.13 -15.71
C LYS A 90 9.20 1.01 -16.38
N ALA A 91 9.34 2.16 -15.72
CA ALA A 91 10.08 3.30 -16.25
C ALA A 91 11.58 2.97 -16.41
N GLU A 92 12.18 2.25 -15.45
CA GLU A 92 13.57 1.80 -15.54
C GLU A 92 13.77 0.81 -16.69
N ALA A 93 12.86 -0.16 -16.88
CA ALA A 93 12.91 -1.09 -17.99
C ALA A 93 12.78 -0.38 -19.35
N GLU A 94 11.82 0.54 -19.50
CA GLU A 94 11.65 1.34 -20.72
C GLU A 94 12.90 2.19 -21.02
N ALA A 95 13.52 2.78 -20.00
CA ALA A 95 14.75 3.56 -20.15
C ALA A 95 15.93 2.69 -20.60
N GLN A 96 16.08 1.48 -20.05
CA GLN A 96 17.13 0.54 -20.45
C GLN A 96 16.97 0.11 -21.91
N VAL A 97 15.76 -0.31 -22.32
CA VAL A 97 15.48 -0.69 -23.72
C VAL A 97 15.78 0.46 -24.67
N ARG A 98 15.40 1.68 -24.31
CA ARG A 98 15.68 2.86 -25.13
C ARG A 98 17.18 3.13 -25.24
N ALA A 99 17.92 3.05 -24.12
CA ALA A 99 19.36 3.25 -24.12
C ALA A 99 20.10 2.20 -24.96
N GLU A 100 19.68 0.93 -24.88
CA GLU A 100 20.23 -0.14 -25.72
C GLU A 100 19.94 0.10 -27.20
N ALA A 101 18.72 0.49 -27.56
CA ALA A 101 18.36 0.80 -28.95
C ALA A 101 19.16 2.00 -29.49
N GLU A 102 19.32 3.06 -28.70
CA GLU A 102 20.13 4.23 -29.07
C GLU A 102 21.62 3.86 -29.24
N ALA A 103 22.16 3.00 -28.37
CA ALA A 103 23.54 2.51 -28.47
C ALA A 103 23.75 1.64 -29.72
N GLN A 104 22.82 0.73 -30.01
CA GLN A 104 22.86 -0.10 -31.22
C GLN A 104 22.79 0.75 -32.49
N ALA A 105 21.84 1.70 -32.56
CA ALA A 105 21.71 2.60 -33.71
C ALA A 105 22.99 3.43 -33.94
N LYS A 106 23.64 3.91 -32.87
CA LYS A 106 24.91 4.63 -32.97
C LYS A 106 26.04 3.73 -33.47
N ALA A 107 26.14 2.50 -32.98
CA ALA A 107 27.15 1.54 -33.43
C ALA A 107 26.96 1.16 -34.91
N GLU A 108 25.72 0.95 -35.35
CA GLU A 108 25.41 0.69 -36.76
C GLU A 108 25.74 1.89 -37.65
N ALA A 109 25.43 3.11 -37.22
CA ALA A 109 25.78 4.32 -37.96
C ALA A 109 27.31 4.50 -38.08
N GLU A 110 28.07 4.24 -37.02
CA GLU A 110 29.53 4.28 -37.04
C GLU A 110 30.11 3.17 -37.94
N ALA A 111 29.56 1.96 -37.90
CA ALA A 111 29.96 0.87 -38.79
C ALA A 111 29.68 1.19 -40.26
N GLN A 112 28.53 1.79 -40.56
CA GLN A 112 28.21 2.24 -41.92
C GLN A 112 29.11 3.39 -42.38
N ALA A 113 29.42 4.35 -41.50
CA ALA A 113 30.34 5.44 -41.81
C ALA A 113 31.75 4.93 -42.10
N THR A 114 32.26 4.00 -41.29
CA THR A 114 33.58 3.39 -41.52
C THR A 114 33.61 2.56 -42.81
N ALA A 115 32.57 1.75 -43.07
CA ALA A 115 32.44 1.02 -44.32
C ALA A 115 32.37 1.94 -45.56
N ALA A 116 31.66 3.07 -45.45
CA ALA A 116 31.60 4.08 -46.51
C ALA A 116 32.98 4.73 -46.74
N THR A 117 33.73 5.05 -45.67
CA THR A 117 35.08 5.61 -45.82
C THR A 117 36.06 4.63 -46.46
N ALA A 118 36.00 3.34 -46.10
CA ALA A 118 36.82 2.29 -46.70
C ALA A 118 36.48 2.08 -48.18
N SER A 119 35.20 2.16 -48.56
CA SER A 119 34.78 2.08 -49.96
C SER A 119 35.06 3.34 -50.77
N SER A 120 35.26 4.50 -50.12
CA SER A 120 35.48 5.80 -50.76
C SER A 120 36.94 6.20 -50.91
N GLY A 121 37.89 5.33 -50.55
CA GLY A 121 39.30 5.48 -50.92
C GLY A 121 39.38 5.55 -52.45
N GLY A 122 39.35 6.78 -52.98
CA GLY A 122 39.06 7.06 -54.39
C GLY A 122 39.95 6.25 -55.31
N SER A 123 39.34 5.53 -56.25
CA SER A 123 40.09 4.74 -57.21
C SER A 123 40.99 5.66 -58.05
N GLU A 124 42.31 5.49 -57.94
CA GLU A 124 43.27 6.25 -58.72
C GLU A 124 43.54 5.51 -60.04
N PHE A 125 43.08 6.07 -61.16
CA PHE A 125 43.23 5.43 -62.47
C PHE A 125 44.50 5.89 -63.20
N PHE A 126 45.42 4.96 -63.38
CA PHE A 126 46.61 5.11 -64.23
C PHE A 126 46.39 4.47 -65.61
N ALA A 127 46.92 5.12 -66.65
CA ALA A 127 46.82 4.63 -68.03
C ALA A 127 47.59 3.31 -68.23
N ASN A 128 48.77 3.18 -67.62
CA ASN A 128 49.66 2.02 -67.72
C ASN A 128 50.60 1.93 -66.50
N CYS A 129 51.37 0.83 -66.41
CA CYS A 129 52.31 0.61 -65.31
C CYS A 129 53.46 1.63 -65.24
N THR A 130 53.80 2.30 -66.33
CA THR A 130 54.84 3.33 -66.33
C THR A 130 54.37 4.56 -65.55
N GLU A 131 53.14 5.03 -65.78
CA GLU A 131 52.56 6.15 -65.02
C GLU A 131 52.32 5.79 -63.56
N LEU A 132 51.86 4.56 -63.30
CA LEU A 132 51.65 4.07 -61.94
C LEU A 132 52.96 4.04 -61.15
N ARG A 133 54.03 3.50 -61.72
CA ARG A 133 55.33 3.40 -61.04
C ARG A 133 56.03 4.73 -60.81
N LYS A 134 55.65 5.82 -61.48
CA LYS A 134 56.13 7.16 -61.13
C LYS A 134 55.70 7.57 -59.72
N LYS A 135 54.52 7.13 -59.30
CA LYS A 135 53.95 7.42 -57.97
C LYS A 135 54.19 6.27 -56.99
N TYR A 136 54.11 5.02 -57.46
CA TYR A 136 54.28 3.80 -56.68
C TYR A 136 55.38 2.90 -57.29
N PRO A 137 56.67 3.18 -57.05
CA PRO A 137 57.79 2.55 -57.76
C PRO A 137 57.84 1.02 -57.67
N ASN A 138 57.33 0.47 -56.57
CA ASN A 138 57.32 -0.96 -56.32
C ASN A 138 56.06 -1.66 -56.86
N GLY A 139 55.11 -0.93 -57.45
CA GLY A 139 53.77 -1.42 -57.77
C GLY A 139 52.80 -1.24 -56.60
N VAL A 140 51.58 -1.75 -56.73
CA VAL A 140 50.52 -1.61 -55.73
C VAL A 140 49.76 -2.93 -55.52
N ALA A 141 49.45 -3.26 -54.27
CA ALA A 141 48.68 -4.45 -53.92
C ALA A 141 47.19 -4.30 -54.24
N SER A 142 46.46 -5.41 -54.30
CA SER A 142 45.04 -5.50 -54.67
C SER A 142 44.08 -4.67 -53.81
N ASP A 143 44.47 -4.31 -52.59
CA ASP A 143 43.73 -3.46 -51.65
C ASP A 143 44.01 -1.96 -51.84
N HIS A 144 45.00 -1.60 -52.66
CA HIS A 144 45.40 -0.22 -52.88
C HIS A 144 44.42 0.50 -53.84
N PRO A 145 44.01 1.76 -53.60
CA PRO A 145 43.06 2.49 -54.47
C PRO A 145 43.51 2.64 -55.94
N ALA A 146 44.82 2.58 -56.18
CA ALA A 146 45.42 2.63 -57.51
C ALA A 146 45.44 1.28 -58.26
N TYR A 147 45.07 0.19 -57.60
CA TYR A 147 45.12 -1.15 -58.19
C TYR A 147 44.11 -1.28 -59.33
N GLN A 148 44.57 -1.88 -60.43
CA GLN A 148 43.73 -2.18 -61.56
C GLN A 148 44.06 -3.58 -62.06
N LEU A 149 43.03 -4.43 -62.19
CA LEU A 149 43.18 -5.81 -62.66
C LEU A 149 43.84 -5.90 -64.05
N LYS A 150 43.73 -4.85 -64.88
CA LYS A 150 44.39 -4.79 -66.20
C LYS A 150 45.92 -4.60 -66.13
N LEU A 151 46.43 -4.16 -64.97
CA LEU A 151 47.82 -3.83 -64.72
C LEU A 151 48.57 -4.91 -63.93
N ASP A 152 47.82 -5.83 -63.31
CA ASP A 152 48.31 -7.08 -62.74
C ASP A 152 48.32 -8.14 -63.86
N ARG A 153 49.52 -8.45 -64.36
CA ARG A 153 49.69 -9.29 -65.57
C ARG A 153 49.52 -10.77 -65.23
N ASP A 154 49.98 -11.18 -64.07
CA ASP A 154 50.09 -12.55 -63.58
C ASP A 154 49.01 -12.93 -62.57
N LYS A 155 48.19 -11.96 -62.15
CA LYS A 155 47.01 -12.13 -61.30
C LYS A 155 47.35 -12.65 -59.91
N ASP A 156 48.50 -12.25 -59.40
CA ASP A 156 48.98 -12.57 -58.06
C ASP A 156 48.41 -11.61 -57.00
N GLY A 157 47.68 -10.58 -57.44
CA GLY A 157 47.13 -9.54 -56.57
C GLY A 157 48.07 -8.36 -56.39
N PHE A 158 49.10 -8.21 -57.22
CA PHE A 158 50.07 -7.13 -57.16
C PHE A 158 50.26 -6.47 -58.55
N ALA A 159 49.68 -5.27 -58.73
CA ALA A 159 49.76 -4.57 -60.01
C ALA A 159 51.14 -3.92 -60.21
N CYS A 160 51.69 -4.11 -61.40
CA CYS A 160 52.94 -3.48 -61.83
C CYS A 160 54.14 -3.78 -60.93
N GLU A 161 54.28 -5.00 -60.40
CA GLU A 161 55.54 -5.47 -59.82
C GLU A 161 56.69 -5.47 -60.86
N ARG A 162 57.93 -5.57 -60.40
CA ARG A 162 59.14 -5.33 -61.20
C ARG A 162 59.73 -6.59 -61.81
#